data_AF-X1M3V5-F1
#
_entry.id   AF-X1M3V5-F1
#
_cell.length_a   1.000
_cell.length_b   1.000
_cell.length_c   1.000
_cell.angle_alpha   90.00
_cell.angle_beta   90.00
_cell.angle_gamma   90.00
#
_symmetry.space_group_name_H-M   'P 1'
#
loop_
_entity.id
_entity.type
_entity.pdbx_description
1 polymer ?
#
loop_
_entity_poly.entity_id
_entity_poly.type
_entity_poly.pdbx_seq_one_letter_code
_entity_poly.pdbx_strand_id
1 'polypeptide(L)'
;GIVLAGGKSSRFGFNKLKIKADTVPLFIDQIFKLSFFCDEIIVSTSKSNYPTLFSELNKIRTYQKKYNFKKIQASNLKIVSINISEKKGGKKKPVNEVSINEYGIEGDGHSGNWHRQVSLLSYDSIKNINSKGIDASPGDFAENITTSGIDLKRLQIGNILTVGEEDMVMLEVTQIGKECPKPCSIYYLMGSCIMPQEGVFCRVLQPGKIKVGNKIIHAL
;
A
#
# COMPACT_ATOMS: atom_id res chain seq x y z
N GLY A 1 7.39 9.90 -12.89
CA GLY A 1 7.57 9.30 -14.22
C GLY A 1 9.06 9.11 -14.48
N ILE A 2 9.46 7.95 -14.98
CA ILE A 2 10.87 7.68 -15.34
C ILE A 2 11.01 7.85 -16.86
N VAL A 3 11.94 8.72 -17.28
CA VAL A 3 12.32 8.87 -18.69
C VAL A 3 13.57 8.05 -18.95
N LEU A 4 13.44 7.03 -19.80
CA LEU A 4 14.53 6.16 -20.21
C LEU A 4 14.95 6.51 -21.64
N ALA A 5 16.18 7.00 -21.80
CA ALA A 5 16.72 7.41 -23.10
C ALA A 5 17.92 6.53 -23.47
N GLY A 6 17.80 5.79 -24.58
CA GLY A 6 18.93 5.12 -25.24
C GLY A 6 19.47 6.01 -26.38
N GLY A 7 20.68 6.56 -26.22
CA GLY A 7 21.38 7.34 -27.25
C GLY A 7 21.85 8.73 -26.79
N LYS A 8 22.54 9.48 -27.70
CA LYS A 8 22.90 10.89 -27.48
C LYS A 8 21.63 11.75 -27.61
N SER A 9 21.11 12.22 -26.49
CA SER A 9 20.01 13.19 -26.43
C SER A 9 20.52 14.53 -25.90
N SER A 10 20.27 15.62 -26.61
CA SER A 10 20.65 17.00 -26.25
C SER A 10 19.51 17.77 -25.56
N ARG A 11 18.40 17.12 -25.20
CA ARG A 11 17.25 17.78 -24.60
C ARG A 11 16.83 17.13 -23.26
N PHE A 12 16.59 17.98 -22.27
CA PHE A 12 15.86 17.78 -20.99
C PHE A 12 16.63 17.39 -19.71
N GLY A 13 16.19 17.98 -18.58
CA GLY A 13 16.85 18.09 -17.26
C GLY A 13 16.61 16.99 -16.22
N PHE A 14 16.62 17.40 -14.94
CA PHE A 14 16.78 16.60 -13.70
C PHE A 14 15.78 15.43 -13.57
N ASN A 15 16.28 14.26 -13.11
CA ASN A 15 15.62 12.94 -13.00
C ASN A 15 15.78 12.00 -14.20
N LYS A 16 17.03 11.60 -14.51
CA LYS A 16 17.33 10.56 -15.50
C LYS A 16 18.17 9.43 -14.90
N LEU A 17 17.72 8.19 -15.09
CA LEU A 17 18.54 6.99 -14.91
C LEU A 17 19.06 6.57 -16.29
N LYS A 18 20.38 6.63 -16.50
CA LYS A 18 21.00 6.26 -17.77
C LYS A 18 21.43 4.80 -17.72
N ILE A 19 20.68 3.92 -18.39
CA ILE A 19 21.04 2.50 -18.53
C ILE A 19 21.69 2.32 -19.90
N LYS A 20 22.96 1.90 -19.90
CA LYS A 20 23.66 1.47 -21.12
C LYS A 20 23.63 -0.05 -21.13
N ALA A 21 22.93 -0.62 -22.10
CA ALA A 21 22.85 -2.06 -22.28
C ALA A 21 23.30 -2.39 -23.70
N ASP A 22 24.17 -3.38 -23.82
CA ASP A 22 24.76 -3.78 -25.10
C ASP A 22 23.80 -4.63 -25.94
N THR A 23 22.67 -5.05 -25.37
CA THR A 23 21.57 -5.75 -26.06
C THR A 23 20.19 -5.37 -25.51
N VAL A 24 19.17 -5.42 -26.37
CA VAL A 24 17.76 -5.10 -26.06
C VAL A 24 17.11 -5.97 -24.96
N PRO A 25 17.40 -7.28 -24.83
CA PRO A 25 16.73 -8.15 -23.86
C PRO A 25 16.94 -7.74 -22.40
N LEU A 26 18.18 -7.37 -22.03
CA LEU A 26 18.51 -6.97 -20.66
C LEU A 26 17.87 -5.62 -20.30
N PHE A 27 17.83 -4.68 -21.23
CA PHE A 27 17.21 -3.37 -20.99
C PHE A 27 15.70 -3.48 -20.77
N ILE A 28 15.04 -4.38 -21.48
CA ILE A 28 13.59 -4.57 -21.40
C ILE A 28 13.17 -5.33 -20.14
N ASP A 29 13.96 -6.30 -19.69
CA ASP A 29 13.76 -6.92 -18.37
C ASP A 29 13.82 -5.87 -17.25
N GLN A 30 14.74 -4.90 -17.36
CA GLN A 30 14.80 -3.78 -16.40
C GLN A 30 13.61 -2.83 -16.53
N ILE A 31 13.15 -2.52 -17.75
CA ILE A 31 11.91 -1.73 -17.97
C ILE A 31 10.70 -2.45 -17.37
N PHE A 32 10.61 -3.77 -17.55
CA PHE A 32 9.53 -4.58 -17.00
C PHE A 32 9.52 -4.50 -15.47
N LYS A 33 10.69 -4.66 -14.83
CA LYS A 33 10.85 -4.48 -13.38
C LYS A 33 10.44 -3.08 -12.93
N LEU A 34 10.87 -2.04 -13.64
CA LEU A 34 10.49 -0.65 -13.33
C LEU A 34 8.99 -0.38 -13.53
N SER A 35 8.33 -1.10 -14.45
CA SER A 35 6.89 -0.91 -14.72
C SER A 35 5.99 -1.30 -13.56
N PHE A 36 6.49 -2.11 -12.62
CA PHE A 36 5.78 -2.40 -11.37
C PHE A 36 5.76 -1.21 -10.40
N PHE A 37 6.67 -0.25 -10.56
CA PHE A 37 6.90 0.83 -9.59
C PHE A 37 6.62 2.23 -10.17
N CYS A 38 6.10 2.32 -11.39
CA CYS A 38 5.91 3.58 -12.10
C CYS A 38 4.55 3.63 -12.79
N ASP A 39 3.83 4.74 -12.62
CA ASP A 39 2.57 4.99 -13.35
C ASP A 39 2.77 5.24 -14.86
N GLU A 40 3.97 5.72 -15.22
CA GLU A 40 4.36 6.06 -16.58
C GLU A 40 5.86 5.80 -16.80
N ILE A 41 6.16 5.07 -17.87
CA ILE A 41 7.52 4.88 -18.40
C ILE A 41 7.55 5.42 -19.83
N ILE A 42 8.40 6.41 -20.07
CA ILE A 42 8.63 6.98 -21.41
C ILE A 42 9.94 6.43 -21.95
N VAL A 43 9.86 5.66 -23.04
CA VAL A 43 11.02 5.06 -23.71
C VAL A 43 11.34 5.81 -25.00
N SER A 44 12.53 6.40 -25.06
CA SER A 44 13.05 7.04 -26.28
C SER A 44 14.12 6.16 -26.93
N THR A 45 13.94 5.79 -28.20
CA THR A 45 14.86 4.94 -28.97
C THR A 45 14.89 5.34 -30.46
N SER A 46 15.88 4.86 -31.22
CA SER A 46 15.97 5.07 -32.66
C SER A 46 14.89 4.26 -33.41
N LYS A 47 14.49 4.73 -34.60
CA LYS A 47 13.48 4.05 -35.45
C LYS A 47 13.83 2.60 -35.74
N SER A 48 15.11 2.27 -35.90
CA SER A 48 15.60 0.90 -36.12
C SER A 48 15.22 -0.08 -35.01
N ASN A 49 14.99 0.42 -33.79
CA ASN A 49 14.69 -0.41 -32.62
C ASN A 49 13.18 -0.58 -32.38
N TYR A 50 12.33 0.06 -33.19
CA TYR A 50 10.87 0.03 -33.00
C TYR A 50 10.27 -1.38 -33.09
N PRO A 51 10.64 -2.23 -34.06
CA PRO A 51 10.07 -3.58 -34.17
C PRO A 51 10.34 -4.43 -32.92
N THR A 52 11.58 -4.38 -32.42
CA THR A 52 11.99 -5.10 -31.21
C THR A 52 11.26 -4.57 -29.98
N LEU A 53 11.20 -3.24 -29.81
CA LEU A 53 10.46 -2.61 -28.71
C LEU A 53 8.97 -3.00 -28.74
N PHE A 54 8.35 -2.99 -29.92
CA PHE A 54 6.93 -3.31 -30.07
C PHE A 54 6.62 -4.78 -29.73
N SER A 55 7.45 -5.72 -30.20
CA SER A 55 7.34 -7.15 -29.87
C SER A 55 7.36 -7.39 -28.35
N GLU A 56 8.29 -6.73 -27.67
CA GLU A 56 8.48 -6.89 -26.23
C GLU A 56 7.39 -6.19 -25.41
N LEU A 57 6.95 -4.99 -25.79
CA LEU A 57 5.79 -4.34 -25.18
C LEU A 57 4.52 -5.20 -25.29
N ASN A 58 4.36 -5.95 -26.39
CA ASN A 58 3.25 -6.90 -26.53
C ASN A 58 3.39 -8.11 -25.59
N LYS A 59 4.61 -8.58 -25.31
CA LYS A 59 4.83 -9.59 -24.27
C LYS A 59 4.42 -9.06 -22.90
N ILE A 60 4.83 -7.83 -22.55
CA ILE A 60 4.43 -7.18 -21.29
C ILE A 60 2.91 -7.12 -21.16
N ARG A 61 2.21 -6.66 -22.21
CA ARG A 61 0.73 -6.64 -22.24
C ARG A 61 0.11 -8.02 -22.09
N THR A 62 0.71 -9.04 -22.69
CA THR A 62 0.25 -10.43 -22.59
C THR A 62 0.43 -10.98 -21.17
N TYR A 63 1.57 -10.70 -20.53
CA TYR A 63 1.81 -11.02 -19.13
C TYR A 63 0.82 -10.29 -18.20
N GLN A 64 0.62 -9.00 -18.37
CA GLN A 64 -0.36 -8.22 -17.61
C GLN A 64 -1.77 -8.82 -17.68
N LYS A 65 -2.20 -9.25 -18.87
CA LYS A 65 -3.47 -9.95 -19.07
C LYS A 65 -3.50 -11.33 -18.41
N LYS A 66 -2.43 -12.13 -18.58
CA LYS A 66 -2.35 -13.52 -18.06
C LYS A 66 -2.42 -13.57 -16.54
N TYR A 67 -1.72 -12.67 -15.85
CA TYR A 67 -1.67 -12.63 -14.38
C TYR A 67 -2.75 -11.71 -13.79
N ASN A 68 -3.70 -11.25 -14.61
CA ASN A 68 -4.80 -10.38 -14.20
C ASN A 68 -4.31 -9.18 -13.37
N PHE A 69 -3.20 -8.57 -13.79
CA PHE A 69 -2.73 -7.31 -13.25
C PHE A 69 -3.76 -6.23 -13.62
N LYS A 70 -4.87 -6.20 -12.87
CA LYS A 70 -5.77 -5.06 -12.88
C LYS A 70 -4.96 -3.92 -12.28
N LYS A 71 -4.67 -2.92 -13.11
CA LYS A 71 -4.32 -1.58 -12.63
C LYS A 71 -5.40 -1.25 -11.59
N ILE A 72 -5.06 -1.31 -10.31
CA ILE A 72 -5.97 -0.80 -9.27
C ILE A 72 -6.24 0.62 -9.73
N GLN A 73 -7.49 0.96 -10.04
CA GLN A 73 -7.86 2.34 -10.35
C GLN A 73 -7.67 3.13 -9.04
N ALA A 74 -6.43 3.55 -8.81
CA ALA A 74 -5.93 4.19 -7.61
C ALA A 74 -6.29 5.68 -7.57
N SER A 75 -7.50 6.05 -7.99
CA SER A 75 -7.88 7.47 -8.00
C SER A 75 -8.33 7.99 -6.65
N ASN A 76 -8.62 7.14 -5.65
CA ASN A 76 -9.12 7.56 -4.34
C ASN A 76 -8.63 6.75 -3.12
N LEU A 77 -7.56 5.96 -3.26
CA LEU A 77 -7.01 5.19 -2.14
C LEU A 77 -6.31 6.11 -1.14
N LYS A 78 -6.80 6.20 0.10
CA LYS A 78 -6.22 7.12 1.10
C LYS A 78 -6.43 6.68 2.54
N ILE A 79 -5.63 7.26 3.42
CA ILE A 79 -5.87 7.26 4.87
C ILE A 79 -6.97 8.26 5.20
N VAL A 80 -8.01 7.81 5.90
CA VAL A 80 -9.08 8.69 6.42
C VAL A 80 -8.97 8.94 7.92
N SER A 81 -8.33 8.05 8.67
CA SER A 81 -8.01 8.27 10.08
C SER A 81 -6.73 7.55 10.46
N ILE A 82 -6.00 8.13 11.40
CA ILE A 82 -4.87 7.50 12.10
C ILE A 82 -5.22 7.50 13.57
N ASN A 83 -5.14 6.35 14.23
CA ASN A 83 -5.58 6.19 15.61
C ASN A 83 -4.49 5.50 16.44
N ILE A 84 -4.18 6.05 17.61
CA ILE A 84 -3.17 5.50 18.53
C ILE A 84 -3.71 5.37 19.95
N SER A 85 -3.18 4.44 20.72
CA SER A 85 -3.37 4.34 22.17
C SER A 85 -2.06 3.97 22.85
N GLU A 86 -1.71 4.65 23.95
CA GLU A 86 -0.44 4.43 24.64
C GLU A 86 -0.26 3.00 25.19
N LYS A 87 -1.36 2.31 25.50
CA LYS A 87 -1.36 0.97 26.10
C LYS A 87 -2.11 -0.02 25.23
N LYS A 88 -1.60 -1.25 25.13
CA LYS A 88 -2.32 -2.37 24.49
C LYS A 88 -3.70 -2.53 25.10
N GLY A 89 -4.72 -2.68 24.25
CA GLY A 89 -6.12 -2.78 24.66
C GLY A 89 -6.77 -1.45 25.09
N GLY A 90 -6.03 -0.34 25.14
CA GLY A 90 -6.60 0.98 25.36
C GLY A 90 -7.38 1.48 24.14
N LYS A 91 -8.41 2.32 24.39
CA LYS A 91 -9.18 2.97 23.33
C LYS A 91 -8.27 3.87 22.50
N LYS A 92 -8.23 3.64 21.18
CA LYS A 92 -7.45 4.48 20.27
C LYS A 92 -8.11 5.83 20.08
N LYS A 93 -7.30 6.86 19.93
CA LYS A 93 -7.71 8.24 19.69
C LYS A 93 -7.19 8.70 18.34
N PRO A 94 -7.98 9.47 17.56
CA PRO A 94 -7.55 9.98 16.28
C PRO A 94 -6.43 11.00 16.45
N VAL A 95 -5.47 10.97 15.53
CA VAL A 95 -4.35 11.92 15.40
C VAL A 95 -4.16 12.30 13.93
N ASN A 96 -3.62 13.49 13.67
CA ASN A 96 -3.46 13.99 12.29
C ASN A 96 -2.28 13.35 11.56
N GLU A 97 -1.22 13.03 12.29
CA GLU A 97 0.02 12.46 11.75
C GLU A 97 0.74 11.62 12.81
N VAL A 98 1.57 10.70 12.34
CA VAL A 98 2.44 9.87 13.19
C VAL A 98 3.76 9.56 12.48
N SER A 99 4.80 9.35 13.30
CA SER A 99 6.02 8.68 12.87
C SER A 99 5.86 7.16 13.01
N ILE A 100 6.41 6.42 12.04
CA ILE A 100 6.48 4.96 12.01
C ILE A 100 7.94 4.56 12.00
N ASN A 101 8.34 3.69 12.93
CA ASN A 101 9.66 3.06 13.00
C ASN A 101 9.57 1.57 12.66
N GLU A 102 10.69 0.83 12.73
CA GLU A 102 10.77 -0.60 12.45
C GLU A 102 9.93 -1.50 13.36
N TYR A 103 9.37 -0.93 14.43
CA TYR A 103 8.51 -1.63 15.40
C TYR A 103 7.04 -1.25 15.30
N GLY A 104 6.66 -0.26 14.50
CA GLY A 104 5.28 0.21 14.35
C GLY A 104 5.13 1.72 14.51
N ILE A 105 3.95 2.17 14.94
CA ILE A 105 3.64 3.59 15.13
C ILE A 105 4.18 4.07 16.48
N GLU A 106 4.96 5.14 16.47
CA GLU A 106 5.49 5.73 17.69
C GLU A 106 4.36 6.19 18.64
N GLY A 107 4.47 5.84 19.91
CA GLY A 107 3.44 6.13 20.92
C GLY A 107 2.25 5.17 20.93
N ASP A 108 2.16 4.19 20.01
CA ASP A 108 1.14 3.15 20.09
C ASP A 108 1.59 1.94 20.92
N GLY A 109 0.72 1.45 21.78
CA GLY A 109 0.98 0.32 22.65
C GLY A 109 1.17 -0.99 21.88
N HIS A 110 0.75 -1.08 20.62
CA HIS A 110 0.97 -2.26 19.78
C HIS A 110 2.33 -2.26 19.08
N SER A 111 3.13 -1.20 19.19
CA SER A 111 4.48 -1.19 18.63
C SER A 111 5.40 -2.16 19.36
N GLY A 112 6.23 -2.88 18.61
CA GLY A 112 7.19 -3.85 19.12
C GLY A 112 7.73 -4.82 18.07
N ASN A 113 8.58 -5.75 18.51
CA ASN A 113 9.16 -6.80 17.65
C ASN A 113 8.20 -7.99 17.50
N TRP A 114 7.17 -7.83 16.66
CA TRP A 114 6.19 -8.86 16.34
C TRP A 114 5.52 -8.56 15.00
N HIS A 115 4.69 -9.46 14.47
CA HIS A 115 4.18 -9.34 13.10
C HIS A 115 3.00 -8.39 12.91
N ARG A 116 2.35 -7.89 13.98
CA ARG A 116 1.15 -7.03 13.90
C ARG A 116 1.44 -5.61 14.38
N GLN A 117 2.46 -4.99 13.79
CA GLN A 117 2.97 -3.68 14.18
C GLN A 117 2.01 -2.54 13.83
N VAL A 118 1.28 -2.67 12.72
CA VAL A 118 0.28 -1.70 12.27
C VAL A 118 -0.99 -2.44 11.86
N SER A 119 -2.15 -1.99 12.34
CA SER A 119 -3.45 -2.56 11.96
C SER A 119 -4.24 -1.62 11.05
N LEU A 120 -4.97 -2.20 10.08
CA LEU A 120 -5.76 -1.50 9.09
C LEU A 120 -7.21 -2.00 9.10
N LEU A 121 -8.15 -1.08 8.85
CA LEU A 121 -9.55 -1.40 8.58
C LEU A 121 -10.10 -0.45 7.51
N SER A 122 -11.01 -0.93 6.66
CA SER A 122 -11.60 -0.07 5.63
C SER A 122 -12.76 0.75 6.22
N TYR A 123 -12.90 1.99 5.76
CA TYR A 123 -14.00 2.85 6.16
C TYR A 123 -15.35 2.31 5.69
N ASP A 124 -15.39 1.61 4.56
CA ASP A 124 -16.60 0.95 4.07
C ASP A 124 -17.03 -0.20 5.00
N SER A 125 -16.05 -0.89 5.61
CA SER A 125 -16.30 -1.90 6.65
C SER A 125 -17.00 -1.30 7.88
N ILE A 126 -16.54 -0.12 8.32
CA ILE A 126 -17.16 0.62 9.44
C ILE A 126 -18.58 1.06 9.06
N LYS A 127 -18.79 1.64 7.87
CA LYS A 127 -20.13 2.02 7.38
C LYS A 127 -21.10 0.84 7.32
N ASN A 128 -20.64 -0.33 6.88
CA ASN A 128 -21.45 -1.54 6.78
C ASN A 128 -21.85 -2.09 8.16
N ILE A 129 -21.07 -1.82 9.20
CA ILE A 129 -21.48 -2.10 10.56
C ILE A 129 -22.49 -1.06 11.06
N ASN A 130 -22.27 0.21 10.74
CA ASN A 130 -23.17 1.27 11.20
C ASN A 130 -24.56 1.17 10.58
N SER A 131 -24.67 0.70 9.34
CA SER A 131 -25.97 0.41 8.72
C SER A 131 -26.75 -0.72 9.41
N LYS A 132 -26.10 -1.50 10.28
CA LYS A 132 -26.73 -2.54 11.12
C LYS A 132 -27.09 -2.03 12.52
N GLY A 133 -27.00 -0.72 12.77
CA GLY A 133 -27.43 -0.08 14.01
C GLY A 133 -26.35 0.05 15.09
N ILE A 134 -25.09 -0.21 14.76
CA ILE A 134 -23.95 0.05 15.65
C ILE A 134 -23.45 1.48 15.40
N ASP A 135 -23.10 2.24 16.45
CA ASP A 135 -22.51 3.58 16.28
C ASP A 135 -20.98 3.50 16.43
N ALA A 136 -20.28 3.17 15.34
CA ALA A 136 -18.83 3.00 15.31
C ALA A 136 -18.12 4.15 14.61
N SER A 137 -17.03 4.63 15.20
CA SER A 137 -16.09 5.57 14.58
C SER A 137 -14.75 4.90 14.26
N PRO A 138 -13.95 5.49 13.35
CA PRO A 138 -12.54 5.10 13.17
C PRO A 138 -11.79 4.99 14.50
N GLY A 139 -11.09 3.88 14.69
CA GLY A 139 -10.32 3.55 15.89
C GLY A 139 -11.10 2.75 16.95
N ASP A 140 -12.44 2.69 16.90
CA ASP A 140 -13.24 1.94 17.88
C ASP A 140 -13.03 0.42 17.78
N PHE A 141 -12.59 -0.08 16.62
CA PHE A 141 -12.18 -1.48 16.43
C PHE A 141 -10.69 -1.73 16.72
N ALA A 142 -10.01 -0.75 17.32
CA ALA A 142 -8.59 -0.75 17.62
C ALA A 142 -7.68 -0.88 16.37
N GLU A 143 -8.14 -0.42 15.21
CA GLU A 143 -7.29 -0.24 14.04
C GLU A 143 -6.41 1.01 14.16
N ASN A 144 -5.16 0.93 13.69
CA ASN A 144 -4.29 2.10 13.61
C ASN A 144 -4.64 3.00 12.43
N ILE A 145 -4.90 2.41 11.27
CA ILE A 145 -5.12 3.15 10.03
C ILE A 145 -6.47 2.76 9.47
N THR A 146 -7.36 3.74 9.35
CA THR A 146 -8.62 3.57 8.63
C THR A 146 -8.42 4.04 7.20
N THR A 147 -8.70 3.19 6.22
CA THR A 147 -8.46 3.46 4.80
C THR A 147 -9.77 3.66 4.03
N SER A 148 -9.72 4.32 2.88
CA SER A 148 -10.87 4.45 1.98
C SER A 148 -10.46 4.15 0.54
N GLY A 149 -11.39 3.61 -0.24
CA GLY A 149 -11.21 3.26 -1.65
C GLY A 149 -10.46 1.95 -1.89
N ILE A 150 -9.81 1.38 -0.86
CA ILE A 150 -9.08 0.12 -0.94
C ILE A 150 -9.95 -1.03 -0.44
N ASP A 151 -10.09 -2.08 -1.25
CA ASP A 151 -10.71 -3.33 -0.83
C ASP A 151 -9.67 -4.19 -0.08
N LEU A 152 -9.54 -3.94 1.23
CA LEU A 152 -8.60 -4.65 2.09
C LEU A 152 -8.82 -6.18 2.09
N LYS A 153 -10.02 -6.66 1.75
CA LYS A 153 -10.35 -8.10 1.73
C LYS A 153 -9.68 -8.84 0.58
N ARG A 154 -9.24 -8.12 -0.45
CA ARG A 154 -8.53 -8.69 -1.60
C ARG A 154 -7.03 -8.79 -1.39
N LEU A 155 -6.52 -8.20 -0.31
CA LEU A 155 -5.11 -8.33 0.03
C LEU A 155 -4.80 -9.79 0.37
N GLN A 156 -3.55 -10.16 0.17
CA GLN A 156 -2.96 -11.43 0.53
C GLN A 156 -1.79 -11.20 1.49
N ILE A 157 -1.47 -12.20 2.30
CA ILE A 157 -0.25 -12.18 3.11
C ILE A 157 0.95 -12.04 2.18
N GLY A 158 1.89 -11.18 2.55
CA GLY A 158 3.05 -10.78 1.74
C GLY A 158 2.79 -9.57 0.85
N ASN A 159 1.54 -9.10 0.73
CA ASN A 159 1.29 -7.89 -0.06
C ASN A 159 1.94 -6.67 0.58
N ILE A 160 2.46 -5.76 -0.26
CA ILE A 160 3.10 -4.52 0.21
C ILE A 160 2.20 -3.33 -0.07
N LEU A 161 1.88 -2.60 0.99
CA LEU A 161 1.16 -1.32 0.98
C LEU A 161 2.16 -0.17 1.05
N THR A 162 2.07 0.72 0.06
CA THR A 162 2.89 1.94 0.01
C THR A 162 2.03 3.15 0.36
N VAL A 163 2.45 3.92 1.36
CA VAL A 163 1.70 5.07 1.89
C VAL A 163 2.53 6.35 1.78
N GLY A 164 1.93 7.41 1.26
CA GLY A 164 2.60 8.71 1.08
C GLY A 164 3.44 8.78 -0.21
N GLU A 165 3.80 10.01 -0.61
CA GLU A 165 4.56 10.28 -1.85
C GLU A 165 6.02 10.67 -1.55
N GLU A 166 6.25 11.60 -0.60
CA GLU A 166 7.59 12.09 -0.22
C GLU A 166 8.25 11.19 0.85
N ASP A 167 7.65 11.11 2.04
CA ASP A 167 8.09 10.23 3.14
C ASP A 167 7.40 8.86 3.03
N MET A 168 7.75 8.12 1.99
CA MET A 168 7.10 6.85 1.67
C MET A 168 7.30 5.79 2.77
N VAL A 169 6.18 5.33 3.34
CA VAL A 169 6.14 4.19 4.27
C VAL A 169 5.74 2.93 3.52
N MET A 170 6.43 1.81 3.80
CA MET A 170 6.07 0.49 3.26
C MET A 170 5.66 -0.45 4.38
N LEU A 171 4.47 -1.03 4.23
CA LEU A 171 3.86 -1.97 5.17
C LEU A 171 3.60 -3.30 4.46
N GLU A 172 4.12 -4.40 4.98
CA GLU A 172 3.83 -5.73 4.46
C GLU A 172 2.68 -6.36 5.24
N VAL A 173 1.66 -6.85 4.54
CA VAL A 173 0.55 -7.62 5.13
C VAL A 173 1.08 -8.92 5.70
N THR A 174 0.97 -9.09 7.00
CA THR A 174 1.39 -10.31 7.71
C THR A 174 0.21 -11.18 8.11
N GLN A 175 -0.98 -10.61 8.21
CA GLN A 175 -2.17 -11.34 8.64
C GLN A 175 -3.45 -10.66 8.16
N ILE A 176 -4.44 -11.48 7.81
CA ILE A 176 -5.80 -11.06 7.48
C ILE A 176 -6.75 -11.72 8.47
N GLY A 177 -7.65 -10.93 9.02
CA GLY A 177 -8.50 -11.33 10.13
C GLY A 177 -7.72 -11.46 11.44
N LYS A 178 -8.45 -11.63 12.54
CA LYS A 178 -7.92 -11.83 13.89
C LYS A 178 -8.64 -12.95 14.60
N GLU A 179 -7.94 -14.04 14.90
CA GLU A 179 -8.49 -15.05 15.80
C GLU A 179 -8.77 -14.45 17.18
N CYS A 180 -10.01 -14.66 17.65
CA CYS A 180 -10.49 -14.22 18.94
C CYS A 180 -11.02 -15.45 19.69
N PRO A 181 -10.15 -16.20 20.39
CA PRO A 181 -10.59 -17.39 21.13
C PRO A 181 -11.56 -17.05 22.26
N LYS A 182 -11.58 -15.79 22.70
CA LYS A 182 -12.55 -15.24 23.67
C LYS A 182 -13.03 -13.87 23.18
N PRO A 183 -14.28 -13.47 23.53
CA PRO A 183 -14.75 -12.11 23.27
C PRO A 183 -13.79 -11.06 23.87
N CYS A 184 -13.39 -10.08 23.06
CA CYS A 184 -12.50 -9.00 23.47
C CYS A 184 -13.30 -7.78 23.95
N SER A 185 -12.62 -6.75 24.49
CA SER A 185 -13.24 -5.50 24.95
C SER A 185 -14.15 -4.86 23.90
N ILE A 186 -13.76 -4.88 22.62
CA ILE A 186 -14.55 -4.35 21.50
C ILE A 186 -15.89 -5.08 21.38
N TYR A 187 -15.89 -6.41 21.49
CA TYR A 187 -17.13 -7.20 21.43
C TYR A 187 -18.09 -6.83 22.56
N TYR A 188 -17.58 -6.66 23.78
CA TYR A 188 -18.43 -6.26 24.91
C TYR A 188 -18.96 -4.83 24.79
N LEU A 189 -18.19 -3.91 24.19
CA LEU A 189 -18.59 -2.53 23.99
C LEU A 189 -19.59 -2.36 22.85
N MET A 190 -19.45 -3.16 21.78
CA MET A 190 -20.15 -2.93 20.51
C MET A 190 -21.09 -4.07 20.11
N GLY A 191 -21.15 -5.15 20.88
CA GLY A 191 -21.92 -6.36 20.56
C GLY A 191 -21.34 -7.20 19.41
N SER A 192 -20.34 -6.68 18.69
CA SER A 192 -19.65 -7.39 17.61
C SER A 192 -18.23 -6.85 17.42
N CYS A 193 -17.35 -7.66 16.84
CA CYS A 193 -15.98 -7.25 16.50
C CYS A 193 -15.73 -7.59 15.02
N ILE A 194 -15.32 -6.59 14.23
CA ILE A 194 -15.07 -6.76 12.79
C ILE A 194 -13.66 -7.25 12.48
N MET A 195 -12.71 -7.04 13.40
CA MET A 195 -11.30 -7.41 13.23
C MET A 195 -11.08 -8.88 12.88
N PRO A 196 -11.85 -9.86 13.43
CA PRO A 196 -11.78 -11.25 13.00
C PRO A 196 -12.00 -11.47 11.50
N GLN A 197 -12.87 -10.68 10.88
CA GLN A 197 -13.32 -10.90 9.51
C GLN A 197 -12.58 -10.01 8.51
N GLU A 198 -12.33 -8.74 8.88
CA GLU A 198 -11.90 -7.72 7.91
C GLU A 198 -10.65 -6.94 8.34
N GLY A 199 -10.16 -7.15 9.57
CA GLY A 199 -8.95 -6.49 10.04
C GLY A 199 -7.72 -6.99 9.28
N VAL A 200 -6.84 -6.08 8.86
CA VAL A 200 -5.56 -6.41 8.24
C VAL A 200 -4.43 -5.97 9.17
N PHE A 201 -3.39 -6.79 9.28
CA PHE A 201 -2.22 -6.48 10.08
C PHE A 201 -0.98 -6.50 9.21
N CYS A 202 -0.08 -5.57 9.51
CA CYS A 202 1.15 -5.38 8.79
C CYS A 202 2.36 -5.29 9.71
N ARG A 203 3.53 -5.59 9.14
CA ARG A 203 4.84 -5.18 9.66
C ARG A 203 5.42 -4.06 8.81
N VAL A 204 6.28 -3.25 9.40
CA VAL A 204 6.95 -2.13 8.77
C VAL A 204 8.17 -2.66 8.00
N LEU A 205 8.22 -2.37 6.71
CA LEU A 205 9.39 -2.62 5.87
C LEU A 205 10.25 -1.37 5.71
N GLN A 206 9.60 -0.21 5.61
CA GLN A 206 10.27 1.09 5.52
C GLN A 206 9.60 2.09 6.47
N PRO A 207 10.32 2.53 7.52
CA PRO A 207 9.93 3.63 8.40
C PRO A 207 9.67 4.95 7.66
N GLY A 208 8.95 5.87 8.30
CA GLY A 208 8.65 7.18 7.74
C GLY A 208 7.53 7.89 8.48
N LYS A 209 6.94 8.90 7.86
CA LYS A 209 5.82 9.65 8.43
C LYS A 209 4.58 9.49 7.59
N ILE A 210 3.45 9.31 8.25
CA ILE A 210 2.15 9.30 7.60
C ILE A 210 1.23 10.33 8.23
N LYS A 211 0.35 10.91 7.43
CA LYS A 211 -0.70 11.84 7.84
C LYS A 211 -2.03 11.46 7.22
N VAL A 212 -3.12 11.88 7.87
CA VAL A 212 -4.46 11.76 7.34
C VAL A 212 -4.52 12.40 5.94
N GLY A 213 -5.16 11.71 5.00
CA GLY A 213 -5.22 12.11 3.60
C GLY A 213 -4.05 11.63 2.74
N ASN A 214 -2.99 11.03 3.31
CA ASN A 214 -1.97 10.38 2.49
C ASN A 214 -2.59 9.32 1.59
N LYS A 215 -2.13 9.30 0.33
CA LYS A 215 -2.53 8.30 -0.65
C LYS A 215 -1.90 6.95 -0.34
N ILE A 216 -2.61 5.90 -0.70
CA ILE A 216 -2.11 4.53 -0.70
C ILE A 216 -1.86 4.17 -2.17
N ILE A 217 -0.60 4.00 -2.55
CA ILE A 217 -0.19 3.99 -3.96
C ILE A 217 -0.24 2.57 -4.54
N HIS A 218 0.22 1.58 -3.78
CA HIS A 218 0.31 0.19 -4.23
C HIS A 218 -0.23 -0.78 -3.17
N ALA A 219 -0.78 -1.88 -3.68
CA ALA A 219 -1.13 -3.09 -2.95
C ALA A 219 -0.87 -4.25 -3.94
N LEU A 220 0.36 -4.79 -3.92
CA LEU A 220 0.79 -5.91 -4.78
C LEU A 220 1.08 -7.13 -3.96
#